data_AF-A0A9E4MBG8-F1
#
_entry.id   AF-A0A9E4MBG8-F1
#
_cell.length_a   1.000
_cell.length_b   1.000
_cell.length_c   1.000
_cell.angle_alpha   90.00
_cell.angle_beta   90.00
_cell.angle_gamma   90.00
#
_symmetry.space_group_name_H-M   'P 1'
#
loop_
_entity.id
_entity.type
_entity.pdbx_description
1 polymer ?
#
loop_
_entity_poly.entity_id
_entity_poly.type
_entity_poly.pdbx_seq_one_letter_code
_entity_poly.pdbx_strand_id
1 'polypeptide(L)'
;MGFEMNFPVPPRSFAFKVDFPSGFVDQTGHDRDLEAREMLAWSRWQLGWLDEARVACLANPIDVTVELGPAAATGDDLVMVAIPYHADDRLVIVVERRRPVGYDRPETVSGIVSGVPYQYTDHPLPAEGIMVYLVRADRYSRELPLLLSTDPGDGEVDEQPIMPPGSTWWLGERGSPGGQYRIEVVSSAPATDTIRVTFRP
;
A
#
# COMPACT_ATOMS: atom_id res chain seq x y z
N MET A 1 -31.41 -6.87 -21.40
CA MET A 1 -31.19 -7.24 -19.98
C MET A 1 -29.85 -7.95 -19.94
N GLY A 2 -28.89 -7.42 -19.18
CA GLY A 2 -27.54 -7.99 -18.99
C GLY A 2 -26.45 -7.42 -19.90
N PHE A 3 -25.94 -6.22 -19.61
CA PHE A 3 -24.62 -5.80 -20.07
C PHE A 3 -23.59 -6.31 -19.05
N GLU A 4 -22.96 -7.44 -19.32
CA GLU A 4 -21.71 -7.83 -18.67
C GLU A 4 -20.62 -6.91 -19.21
N MET A 5 -20.23 -5.90 -18.43
CA MET A 5 -18.99 -5.17 -18.69
C MET A 5 -17.84 -6.00 -18.13
N ASN A 6 -17.32 -6.88 -18.97
CA ASN A 6 -16.10 -7.62 -18.73
C ASN A 6 -14.93 -6.62 -18.78
N PHE A 7 -14.55 -6.06 -17.64
CA PHE A 7 -13.38 -5.20 -17.56
C PHE A 7 -12.12 -6.07 -17.65
N PRO A 8 -11.19 -5.77 -18.56
CA PRO A 8 -9.92 -6.50 -18.61
C PRO A 8 -9.20 -6.30 -17.28
N VAL A 9 -8.76 -7.41 -16.67
CA VAL A 9 -7.76 -7.40 -15.58
C VAL A 9 -6.65 -6.42 -15.99
N PRO A 10 -6.32 -5.39 -15.18
CA PRO A 10 -5.29 -4.44 -15.58
C PRO A 10 -4.00 -5.19 -15.88
N PRO A 11 -3.32 -4.86 -16.99
CA PRO A 11 -2.19 -5.64 -17.46
C PRO A 11 -1.06 -5.64 -16.43
N ARG A 12 -0.51 -6.82 -16.16
CA ARG A 12 0.66 -7.05 -15.30
C ARG A 12 1.88 -6.26 -15.81
N SER A 13 2.18 -5.10 -15.25
CA SER A 13 3.37 -4.31 -15.53
C SER A 13 3.81 -3.46 -14.34
N PHE A 14 5.12 -3.54 -14.08
CA PHE A 14 5.93 -2.85 -13.07
C PHE A 14 5.75 -3.35 -11.63
N ALA A 15 6.90 -3.63 -11.01
CA ALA A 15 7.04 -3.93 -9.59
C ALA A 15 8.00 -2.89 -9.00
N PHE A 16 7.61 -2.31 -7.89
CA PHE A 16 8.37 -1.28 -7.19
C PHE A 16 8.43 -1.58 -5.70
N LYS A 17 9.49 -1.08 -5.08
CA LYS A 17 9.74 -1.03 -3.64
C LYS A 17 9.79 0.45 -3.26
N VAL A 18 9.27 0.79 -2.09
CA VAL A 18 9.27 2.15 -1.54
C VAL A 18 10.23 2.17 -0.38
N ASP A 19 11.07 3.18 -0.31
CA ASP A 19 11.89 3.43 0.86
C ASP A 19 11.21 4.56 1.67
N PHE A 20 11.17 4.41 3.00
CA PHE A 20 10.49 5.35 3.90
C PHE A 20 11.52 6.11 4.72
N PRO A 21 11.29 7.36 5.14
CA PRO A 21 12.19 8.02 6.06
C PRO A 21 12.29 7.24 7.38
N SER A 22 13.52 7.00 7.87
CA SER A 22 13.73 6.39 9.19
C SER A 22 13.45 7.35 10.35
N GLY A 23 13.45 8.66 10.08
CA GLY A 23 13.49 9.69 11.12
C GLY A 23 14.81 9.67 11.92
N PHE A 24 15.83 8.96 11.42
CA PHE A 24 17.12 8.76 12.07
C PHE A 24 18.23 9.35 11.19
N VAL A 25 18.69 10.55 11.57
CA VAL A 25 19.84 11.19 10.93
C VAL A 25 21.12 10.56 11.49
N ASP A 26 21.95 9.98 10.64
CA ASP A 26 23.23 9.44 11.10
C ASP A 26 24.25 10.55 11.41
N GLN A 27 25.37 10.20 12.04
CA GLN A 27 26.41 11.16 12.46
C GLN A 27 27.07 11.92 11.28
N THR A 28 26.79 11.51 10.04
CA THR A 28 27.27 12.17 8.82
C THR A 28 26.23 13.05 8.16
N GLY A 29 25.02 13.16 8.74
CA GLY A 29 23.94 14.00 8.21
C GLY A 29 23.15 13.35 7.08
N HIS A 30 23.31 12.04 6.87
CA HIS A 30 22.46 11.28 5.95
C HIS A 30 21.23 10.76 6.70
N ASP A 31 20.04 11.10 6.20
CA ASP A 31 18.82 10.40 6.58
C ASP A 31 18.96 8.96 6.09
N ARG A 32 18.73 7.99 6.96
CA ARG A 32 18.67 6.61 6.51
C ARG A 32 17.27 6.39 5.96
N ASP A 33 17.16 6.06 4.69
CA ASP A 33 15.91 5.51 4.19
C ASP A 33 15.73 4.12 4.81
N LEU A 34 14.62 3.91 5.52
CA LEU A 34 14.11 2.58 5.82
C LEU A 34 13.73 1.93 4.50
N GLU A 35 14.64 1.12 4.01
CA GLU A 35 14.38 0.25 2.89
C GLU A 35 13.24 -0.73 3.23
N ALA A 36 12.03 -0.51 2.71
CA ALA A 36 10.93 -1.43 2.94
C ALA A 36 11.23 -2.75 2.23
N ARG A 37 11.70 -3.76 2.99
CA ARG A 37 12.20 -5.00 2.39
C ARG A 37 11.10 -5.81 1.70
N GLU A 38 9.88 -5.70 2.20
CA GLU A 38 8.74 -6.42 1.67
C GLU A 38 8.04 -5.65 0.55
N MET A 39 7.79 -6.35 -0.55
CA MET A 39 7.18 -5.77 -1.75
C MET A 39 5.73 -5.38 -1.49
N LEU A 40 5.25 -4.34 -2.18
CA LEU A 40 3.84 -3.96 -2.13
C LEU A 40 2.95 -5.08 -2.69
N ALA A 41 1.72 -5.20 -2.16
CA ALA A 41 0.76 -6.20 -2.60
C ALA A 41 0.44 -6.04 -4.09
N TRP A 42 0.37 -4.79 -4.59
CA TRP A 42 0.23 -4.51 -6.02
C TRP A 42 1.36 -5.14 -6.84
N SER A 43 2.61 -4.86 -6.46
CA SER A 43 3.80 -5.43 -7.13
C SER A 43 3.78 -6.96 -7.12
N ARG A 44 3.42 -7.58 -5.98
CA ARG A 44 3.31 -9.05 -5.85
C ARG A 44 2.21 -9.62 -6.75
N TRP A 45 1.07 -8.94 -6.85
CA TRP A 45 -0.02 -9.33 -7.75
C TRP A 45 0.38 -9.23 -9.22
N GLN A 46 1.05 -8.14 -9.61
CA GLN A 46 1.55 -7.95 -10.97
C GLN A 46 2.59 -9.03 -11.36
N LEU A 47 3.39 -9.50 -10.41
CA LEU A 47 4.34 -10.60 -10.62
C LEU A 47 3.70 -12.01 -10.58
N GLY A 48 2.42 -12.12 -10.26
CA GLY A 48 1.73 -13.39 -10.07
C GLY A 48 2.14 -14.14 -8.80
N TRP A 49 2.73 -13.45 -7.83
CA TRP A 49 3.08 -13.99 -6.51
C TRP A 49 1.93 -13.87 -5.52
N LEU A 50 0.96 -13.02 -5.81
CA LEU A 50 -0.31 -12.93 -5.10
C LEU A 50 -1.44 -13.42 -6.00
N ASP A 51 -2.21 -14.39 -5.50
CA ASP A 51 -3.37 -14.95 -6.21
C ASP A 51 -4.47 -13.90 -6.38
N GLU A 52 -5.15 -13.92 -7.53
CA GLU A 52 -6.30 -13.05 -7.82
C GLU A 52 -7.43 -13.23 -6.79
N ALA A 53 -7.61 -14.43 -6.24
CA ALA A 53 -8.60 -14.69 -5.19
C ALA A 53 -8.35 -13.90 -3.89
N ARG A 54 -7.12 -13.40 -3.68
CA ARG A 54 -6.71 -12.62 -2.51
C ARG A 54 -6.78 -11.11 -2.74
N VAL A 55 -7.32 -10.69 -3.89
CA VAL A 55 -7.46 -9.30 -4.31
C VAL A 55 -8.94 -8.98 -4.49
N ALA A 56 -9.42 -7.96 -3.80
CA ALA A 56 -10.78 -7.45 -3.97
C ALA A 56 -10.79 -6.24 -4.92
N CYS A 57 -11.34 -6.41 -6.12
CA CYS A 57 -11.53 -5.32 -7.08
C CYS A 57 -12.90 -4.66 -6.86
N LEU A 58 -12.92 -3.39 -6.43
CA LEU A 58 -14.13 -2.65 -6.11
C LEU A 58 -14.36 -1.51 -7.11
N ALA A 59 -15.16 -1.75 -8.16
CA ALA A 59 -15.37 -0.76 -9.21
C ALA A 59 -16.20 0.47 -8.77
N ASN A 60 -17.20 0.27 -7.89
CA ASN A 60 -18.10 1.33 -7.43
C ASN A 60 -18.50 1.09 -5.95
N PRO A 61 -17.56 1.24 -5.00
CA PRO A 61 -17.80 0.87 -3.61
C PRO A 61 -18.66 1.92 -2.90
N ILE A 62 -19.98 1.93 -3.08
CA ILE A 62 -20.85 2.94 -2.45
C ILE A 62 -20.70 2.96 -0.92
N ASP A 63 -20.71 1.79 -0.28
CA ASP A 63 -20.34 1.56 1.13
C ASP A 63 -20.04 0.07 1.28
N VAL A 64 -18.74 -0.28 1.29
CA VAL A 64 -18.27 -1.67 1.33
C VAL A 64 -17.30 -1.84 2.47
N THR A 65 -17.51 -2.86 3.30
CA THR A 65 -16.58 -3.26 4.34
C THR A 65 -15.77 -4.47 3.89
N VAL A 66 -14.46 -4.44 4.11
CA VAL A 66 -13.52 -5.52 3.74
C VAL A 66 -12.60 -5.83 4.92
N GLU A 67 -12.31 -7.10 5.14
CA GLU A 67 -11.27 -7.54 6.07
C GLU A 67 -9.99 -7.83 5.29
N LEU A 68 -8.88 -7.25 5.73
CA LEU A 68 -7.57 -7.40 5.11
C LEU A 68 -6.59 -8.12 6.05
N GLY A 69 -6.03 -9.22 5.58
CA GLY A 69 -4.83 -9.86 6.14
C GLY A 69 -3.55 -9.12 5.71
N PRO A 70 -2.39 -9.41 6.34
CA PRO A 70 -1.14 -8.76 5.99
C PRO A 70 -0.71 -9.05 4.55
N ALA A 71 -0.16 -8.06 3.85
CA ALA A 71 0.37 -8.19 2.48
C ALA A 71 1.40 -9.33 2.34
N ALA A 72 2.22 -9.51 3.37
CA ALA A 72 3.24 -10.55 3.41
C ALA A 72 2.75 -11.93 3.87
N ALA A 73 1.50 -12.04 4.34
CA ALA A 73 0.98 -13.29 4.85
C ALA A 73 0.71 -14.31 3.73
N THR A 74 1.00 -15.57 4.01
CA THR A 74 0.55 -16.71 3.22
C THR A 74 -0.81 -17.18 3.72
N GLY A 75 -1.68 -17.67 2.83
CA GLY A 75 -3.02 -18.15 3.18
C GLY A 75 -4.06 -17.62 2.21
N ASP A 76 -5.32 -17.64 2.63
CA ASP A 76 -6.48 -17.33 1.76
C ASP A 76 -7.11 -15.97 2.05
N ASP A 77 -6.63 -15.26 3.08
CA ASP A 77 -7.14 -13.93 3.42
C ASP A 77 -6.95 -12.96 2.24
N LEU A 78 -7.94 -12.09 2.04
CA LEU A 78 -7.79 -10.90 1.19
C LEU A 78 -6.66 -10.04 1.74
N VAL A 79 -5.75 -9.57 0.90
CA VAL A 79 -4.62 -8.72 1.35
C VAL A 79 -4.54 -7.39 0.64
N MET A 80 -5.31 -7.23 -0.44
CA MET A 80 -5.34 -6.02 -1.24
C MET A 80 -6.76 -5.72 -1.69
N VAL A 81 -7.15 -4.45 -1.60
CA VAL A 81 -8.28 -3.89 -2.32
C VAL A 81 -7.76 -2.98 -3.42
N ALA A 82 -8.30 -3.13 -4.63
CA ALA A 82 -8.01 -2.30 -5.79
C ALA A 82 -9.28 -1.59 -6.26
N ILE A 83 -9.24 -0.26 -6.35
CA ILE A 83 -10.38 0.59 -6.69
C ILE A 83 -9.98 1.48 -7.87
N PRO A 84 -10.59 1.32 -9.06
CA PRO A 84 -10.35 2.23 -10.18
C PRO A 84 -10.71 3.67 -9.80
N TYR A 85 -9.84 4.63 -10.14
CA TYR A 85 -10.12 6.04 -9.88
C TYR A 85 -10.93 6.66 -11.02
N HIS A 86 -12.21 6.91 -10.78
CA HIS A 86 -13.14 7.45 -11.80
C HIS A 86 -12.72 8.76 -12.48
N ALA A 87 -11.82 9.57 -11.90
CA ALA A 87 -11.34 10.78 -12.55
C ALA A 87 -10.21 10.55 -13.58
N ASP A 88 -9.48 9.43 -13.48
CA ASP A 88 -8.40 9.04 -14.38
C ASP A 88 -8.35 7.52 -14.49
N ASP A 89 -8.73 6.99 -15.65
CA ASP A 89 -8.82 5.55 -15.92
C ASP A 89 -7.47 4.81 -15.86
N ARG A 90 -6.37 5.56 -15.80
CA ARG A 90 -5.02 5.03 -15.59
C ARG A 90 -4.69 4.84 -14.12
N LEU A 91 -5.44 5.44 -13.20
CA LEU A 91 -5.14 5.40 -11.77
C LEU A 91 -6.00 4.36 -11.05
N VAL A 92 -5.35 3.62 -10.15
CA VAL A 92 -5.99 2.67 -9.24
C VAL A 92 -5.59 3.04 -7.83
N ILE A 93 -6.57 3.21 -6.95
CA ILE A 93 -6.35 3.32 -5.51
C ILE A 93 -6.17 1.91 -4.98
N VAL A 94 -5.04 1.67 -4.31
CA VAL A 94 -4.71 0.41 -3.68
C VAL A 94 -4.71 0.58 -2.17
N VAL A 95 -5.34 -0.38 -1.50
CA VAL A 95 -5.36 -0.47 -0.05
C VAL A 95 -4.81 -1.82 0.36
N GLU A 96 -3.78 -1.82 1.20
CA GLU A 96 -3.18 -3.04 1.74
C GLU A 96 -2.89 -2.91 3.23
N ARG A 97 -2.65 -4.03 3.90
CA ARG A 97 -2.29 -4.06 5.33
C ARG A 97 -0.83 -4.45 5.51
N ARG A 98 -0.09 -3.66 6.29
CA ARG A 98 1.31 -3.91 6.66
C ARG A 98 1.40 -4.36 8.12
N ARG A 99 2.09 -5.47 8.36
CA ARG A 99 2.36 -6.07 9.68
C ARG A 99 3.74 -6.71 9.69
N PRO A 100 4.39 -6.89 10.85
CA PRO A 100 5.72 -7.50 10.96
C PRO A 100 5.66 -9.01 10.72
N VAL A 101 5.35 -9.40 9.48
CA VAL A 101 5.33 -10.78 8.98
C VAL A 101 6.06 -10.83 7.65
N GLY A 102 6.59 -12.00 7.28
CA GLY A 102 7.44 -12.09 6.08
C GLY A 102 8.68 -11.19 6.18
N TYR A 103 8.95 -10.40 5.14
CA TYR A 103 10.11 -9.50 5.08
C TYR A 103 9.91 -8.20 5.88
N ASP A 104 8.71 -7.93 6.39
CA ASP A 104 8.43 -6.81 7.31
C ASP A 104 8.82 -7.12 8.77
N ARG A 105 9.30 -8.35 9.07
CA ARG A 105 9.70 -8.75 10.43
C ARG A 105 10.95 -8.01 10.89
N PRO A 106 11.00 -7.57 12.17
CA PRO A 106 12.25 -7.13 12.77
C PRO A 106 13.31 -8.23 12.72
N GLU A 107 14.54 -7.87 12.38
CA GLU A 107 15.66 -8.80 12.29
C GLU A 107 16.82 -8.30 13.15
N THR A 108 17.46 -9.21 13.90
CA THR A 108 18.72 -8.88 14.56
C THR A 108 19.86 -8.98 13.55
N VAL A 109 20.45 -7.85 13.22
CA VAL A 109 21.65 -7.78 12.38
C VAL A 109 22.86 -7.78 13.29
N SER A 110 23.82 -8.66 13.01
CA SER A 110 25.09 -8.73 13.72
C SER A 110 26.24 -8.82 12.74
N GLY A 111 27.38 -8.22 13.09
CA GLY A 111 28.58 -8.27 12.25
C GLY A 111 29.81 -7.76 12.97
N ILE A 112 30.89 -7.61 12.22
CA ILE A 112 32.16 -7.10 12.73
C ILE A 112 32.63 -5.99 11.79
N VAL A 113 32.82 -4.77 12.32
CA VAL A 113 33.46 -3.66 11.60
C VAL A 113 34.77 -3.34 12.28
N SER A 114 35.88 -3.42 11.55
CA SER A 114 37.23 -3.14 12.09
C SER A 114 37.60 -3.94 13.35
N GLY A 115 37.13 -5.19 13.44
CA GLY A 115 37.37 -6.08 14.59
C GLY A 115 36.45 -5.83 15.80
N VAL A 116 35.55 -4.85 15.72
CA VAL A 116 34.54 -4.57 16.76
C VAL A 116 33.23 -5.26 16.39
N PRO A 117 32.68 -6.16 17.24
CA PRO A 117 31.37 -6.73 17.00
C PRO A 117 30.29 -5.65 17.18
N TYR A 118 29.30 -5.65 16.30
CA TYR A 118 28.11 -4.83 16.43
C TYR A 118 26.86 -5.70 16.34
N GLN A 119 25.80 -5.26 17.01
CA GLN A 119 24.48 -5.87 16.94
C GLN A 119 23.43 -4.77 17.04
N TYR A 120 22.49 -4.75 16.10
CA TYR A 120 21.33 -3.87 16.14
C TYR A 120 20.09 -4.62 15.66
N THR A 121 18.91 -4.16 16.09
CA THR A 121 17.64 -4.65 15.55
C THR A 121 17.26 -3.75 14.40
N ASP A 122 17.17 -4.33 13.21
CA ASP A 122 16.61 -3.66 12.04
C ASP A 122 15.09 -3.80 12.04
N HIS A 123 14.40 -2.73 11.67
CA HIS A 123 12.94 -2.64 11.64
C HIS A 123 12.51 -2.27 10.21
N PRO A 124 12.34 -3.27 9.31
CA PRO A 124 12.02 -3.01 7.90
C PRO A 124 10.65 -2.34 7.71
N LEU A 125 9.73 -2.60 8.64
CA LEU A 125 8.43 -1.94 8.69
C LEU A 125 8.45 -0.89 9.82
N PRO A 126 8.42 0.41 9.48
CA PRO A 126 8.43 1.45 10.50
C PRO A 126 7.17 1.49 11.38
N ALA A 127 6.02 1.20 10.78
CA ALA A 127 4.72 1.22 11.46
C ALA A 127 3.76 0.19 10.88
N GLU A 128 2.87 -0.31 11.74
CA GLU A 128 1.83 -1.28 11.38
C GLU A 128 0.50 -0.58 11.08
N GLY A 129 -0.22 -1.06 10.07
CA GLY A 129 -1.57 -0.56 9.77
C GLY A 129 -1.97 -0.70 8.31
N ILE A 130 -2.91 0.15 7.89
CA ILE A 130 -3.41 0.18 6.51
C ILE A 130 -2.59 1.18 5.70
N MET A 131 -2.14 0.77 4.53
CA MET A 131 -1.47 1.66 3.58
C MET A 131 -2.40 1.94 2.40
N VAL A 132 -2.53 3.21 2.04
CA VAL A 132 -3.28 3.65 0.86
C VAL A 132 -2.33 4.36 -0.09
N TYR A 133 -2.36 3.96 -1.35
CA TYR A 133 -1.54 4.55 -2.40
C TYR A 133 -2.26 4.49 -3.74
N LEU A 134 -1.90 5.36 -4.68
CA LEU A 134 -2.34 5.28 -6.06
C LEU A 134 -1.24 4.68 -6.92
N VAL A 135 -1.63 3.80 -7.81
CA VAL A 135 -0.74 3.29 -8.86
C VAL A 135 -1.23 3.76 -10.21
N ARG A 136 -0.31 4.16 -11.07
CA ARG A 136 -0.58 4.27 -12.51
C ARG A 136 -0.52 2.85 -13.09
N ALA A 137 -1.67 2.35 -13.52
CA ALA A 137 -1.82 1.04 -14.14
C ALA A 137 -1.54 1.07 -15.67
N ASP A 138 -1.08 2.20 -16.22
CA ASP A 138 -0.77 2.35 -17.63
C ASP A 138 0.68 1.99 -17.96
N ARG A 139 0.90 1.28 -19.08
CA ARG A 139 2.20 0.69 -19.44
C ARG A 139 3.24 1.66 -20.00
N TYR A 140 2.89 2.92 -20.23
CA TYR A 140 3.65 3.83 -21.09
C TYR A 140 4.08 5.13 -20.43
N SER A 141 3.64 5.42 -19.21
CA SER A 141 4.07 6.63 -18.51
C SER A 141 5.53 6.45 -18.09
N ARG A 142 6.41 7.36 -18.52
CA ARG A 142 7.77 7.53 -17.95
C ARG A 142 7.71 8.30 -16.62
N GLU A 143 6.53 8.34 -16.00
CA GLU A 143 6.23 9.03 -14.76
C GLU A 143 6.38 8.05 -13.60
N LEU A 144 6.44 8.57 -12.36
CA LEU A 144 6.47 7.73 -11.18
C LEU A 144 5.23 6.82 -11.17
N PRO A 145 5.40 5.48 -11.14
CA PRO A 145 4.29 4.53 -11.26
C PRO A 145 3.44 4.45 -9.97
N LEU A 146 3.90 5.12 -8.91
CA LEU A 146 3.30 5.16 -7.58
C LEU A 146 3.16 6.61 -7.12
N LEU A 147 2.01 6.94 -6.54
CA LEU A 147 1.78 8.15 -5.77
C LEU A 147 1.32 7.72 -4.38
N LEU A 148 2.08 8.08 -3.34
CA LEU A 148 1.72 7.71 -1.97
C LEU A 148 0.71 8.72 -1.41
N SER A 149 -0.13 8.28 -0.48
CA SER A 149 -1.13 9.14 0.15
C SER A 149 -0.54 10.31 0.95
N THR A 150 0.73 10.21 1.32
CA THR A 150 1.49 11.21 2.10
C THR A 150 2.55 11.95 1.28
N ASP A 151 2.67 11.66 -0.03
CA ASP A 151 3.62 12.35 -0.91
C ASP A 151 3.03 13.74 -1.29
N PRO A 152 3.71 14.85 -0.95
CA PRO A 152 3.25 16.20 -1.28
C PRO A 152 3.43 16.55 -2.77
N GLY A 153 3.97 15.64 -3.58
CA GLY A 153 4.21 15.77 -5.01
C GLY A 153 5.64 16.16 -5.38
N ASP A 154 6.57 16.12 -4.42
CA ASP A 154 8.01 16.30 -4.64
C ASP A 154 8.77 14.97 -4.80
N GLY A 155 8.07 13.84 -4.64
CA GLY A 155 8.66 12.51 -4.73
C GLY A 155 9.32 12.04 -3.44
N GLU A 156 9.18 12.80 -2.35
CA GLU A 156 9.61 12.44 -1.02
C GLU A 156 8.41 12.00 -0.17
N VAL A 157 8.68 11.16 0.82
CA VAL A 157 7.66 10.70 1.78
C VAL A 157 7.90 11.43 3.09
N ASP A 158 7.17 12.52 3.33
CA ASP A 158 7.33 13.32 4.57
C ASP A 158 6.82 12.60 5.82
N GLU A 159 5.79 11.75 5.65
CA GLU A 159 5.16 10.99 6.70
C GLU A 159 4.90 9.56 6.23
N GLN A 160 5.04 8.59 7.14
CA GLN A 160 4.77 7.19 6.83
C GLN A 160 3.31 7.03 6.36
N PRO A 161 3.06 6.42 5.19
CA PRO A 161 1.71 6.30 4.62
C PRO A 161 0.86 5.22 5.32
N ILE A 162 0.96 5.10 6.65
CA ILE A 162 0.28 4.10 7.46
C ILE A 162 -0.86 4.73 8.24
N MET A 163 -2.06 4.28 7.95
CA MET A 163 -3.31 4.65 8.58
C MET A 163 -3.58 3.79 9.83
N PRO A 164 -3.60 4.38 11.04
CA PRO A 164 -3.96 3.67 12.27
C PRO A 164 -5.48 3.45 12.37
N PRO A 165 -5.96 2.61 13.30
CA PRO A 165 -7.40 2.40 13.53
C PRO A 165 -8.11 3.72 13.88
N GLY A 166 -9.29 3.94 13.29
CA GLY A 166 -10.08 5.17 13.44
C GLY A 166 -9.65 6.31 12.50
N SER A 167 -8.56 6.15 11.75
CA SER A 167 -8.17 7.13 10.73
C SER A 167 -9.06 7.06 9.49
N THR A 168 -9.06 8.14 8.72
CA THR A 168 -9.81 8.26 7.47
C THR A 168 -8.93 8.93 6.42
N TRP A 169 -8.91 8.38 5.21
CA TRP A 169 -8.28 8.95 4.04
C TRP A 169 -9.34 9.32 3.00
N TRP A 170 -9.07 10.38 2.25
CA TRP A 170 -9.98 10.94 1.26
C TRP A 170 -9.26 11.22 -0.04
N LEU A 171 -9.96 11.06 -1.16
CA LEU A 171 -9.50 11.51 -2.46
C LEU A 171 -10.66 12.02 -3.29
N GLY A 172 -10.45 13.13 -3.99
CA GLY A 172 -11.44 13.76 -4.84
C GLY A 172 -12.50 14.56 -4.08
N GLU A 173 -13.38 15.18 -4.84
CA GLU A 173 -14.42 16.08 -4.35
C GLU A 173 -15.80 15.57 -4.75
N ARG A 174 -16.76 15.71 -3.84
CA ARG A 174 -18.14 15.27 -4.07
C ARG A 174 -18.77 16.08 -5.19
N GLY A 175 -19.39 15.40 -6.17
CA GLY A 175 -19.98 16.04 -7.34
C GLY A 175 -18.98 16.46 -8.41
N SER A 176 -17.68 16.17 -8.23
CA SER A 176 -16.71 16.24 -9.31
C SER A 176 -16.90 15.05 -10.28
N PRO A 177 -16.47 15.12 -11.54
CA PRO A 177 -16.58 13.99 -12.47
C PRO A 177 -15.96 12.68 -11.97
N GLY A 178 -14.95 12.77 -11.10
CA GLY A 178 -14.28 11.62 -10.47
C GLY A 178 -14.88 11.16 -9.15
N GLY A 179 -15.88 11.89 -8.62
CA GLY A 179 -16.45 11.68 -7.30
C GLY A 179 -15.45 11.84 -6.15
N GLN A 180 -15.88 11.37 -4.98
CA GLN A 180 -15.10 11.35 -3.75
C GLN A 180 -15.00 9.93 -3.20
N TYR A 181 -13.78 9.54 -2.85
CA TYR A 181 -13.47 8.30 -2.16
C TYR A 181 -13.20 8.62 -0.70
N ARG A 182 -13.62 7.69 0.16
CA ARG A 182 -13.31 7.65 1.57
C ARG A 182 -12.89 6.24 1.94
N ILE A 183 -11.74 6.12 2.60
CA ILE A 183 -11.26 4.86 3.17
C ILE A 183 -11.12 5.07 4.67
N GLU A 184 -11.73 4.20 5.46
CA GLU A 184 -11.69 4.22 6.92
C GLU A 184 -11.11 2.92 7.44
N VAL A 185 -10.24 3.02 8.45
CA VAL A 185 -9.85 1.86 9.25
C VAL A 185 -10.84 1.72 10.39
N VAL A 186 -11.81 0.82 10.22
CA VAL A 186 -12.94 0.63 11.17
C VAL A 186 -12.46 -0.03 12.45
N SER A 187 -11.68 -1.09 12.32
CA SER A 187 -11.13 -1.83 13.44
C SER A 187 -9.86 -2.55 13.06
N SER A 188 -9.08 -2.91 14.08
CA SER A 188 -7.84 -3.63 13.90
C SER A 188 -7.75 -4.78 14.88
N ALA A 189 -7.40 -5.96 14.36
CA ALA A 189 -7.21 -7.18 15.12
C ALA A 189 -5.87 -7.82 14.73
N PRO A 190 -5.36 -8.81 15.50
CA PRO A 190 -4.11 -9.49 15.15
C PRO A 190 -4.14 -10.14 13.77
N ALA A 191 -5.25 -10.83 13.44
CA ALA A 191 -5.38 -11.57 12.19
C ALA A 191 -5.70 -10.69 10.98
N THR A 192 -6.67 -9.77 11.11
CA THR A 192 -7.14 -8.91 10.02
C THR A 192 -7.46 -7.49 10.51
N ASP A 193 -7.38 -6.51 9.61
CA ASP A 193 -7.92 -5.17 9.84
C ASP A 193 -9.17 -4.97 8.99
N THR A 194 -10.20 -4.37 9.56
CA THR A 194 -11.46 -4.10 8.87
C THR A 194 -11.42 -2.68 8.33
N ILE A 195 -11.58 -2.53 7.02
CA ILE A 195 -11.71 -1.23 6.37
C ILE A 195 -13.11 -1.02 5.83
N ARG A 196 -13.55 0.24 5.78
CA ARG A 196 -14.74 0.66 5.05
C ARG A 196 -14.32 1.56 3.89
N VAL A 197 -14.81 1.25 2.71
CA VAL A 197 -14.59 1.99 1.47
C VAL A 197 -15.93 2.58 1.03
N THR A 198 -15.97 3.90 0.83
CA THR A 198 -17.15 4.63 0.35
C THR A 198 -16.77 5.45 -0.87
N PHE A 199 -17.56 5.34 -1.92
CA PHE A 199 -17.50 6.14 -3.13
C PHE A 199 -18.79 6.94 -3.27
N ARG A 200 -18.64 8.25 -3.46
CA ARG A 200 -19.73 9.18 -3.69
C ARG A 200 -19.48 9.89 -5.02
N PRO A 201 -20.28 9.61 -6.07
CA PRO A 201 -20.18 10.35 -7.32
C PRO A 201 -20.45 11.85 -7.09
#